data_AF-A0A2N8ZE78-F1
#
_entry.id   AF-A0A2N8ZE78-F1
#
_cell.length_a   1.000
_cell.length_b   1.000
_cell.length_c   1.000
_cell.angle_alpha   90.00
_cell.angle_beta   90.00
_cell.angle_gamma   90.00
#
_symmetry.space_group_name_H-M   'P 1'
#
loop_
_entity.id
_entity.type
_entity.pdbx_description
1 polymer ?
#
loop_
_entity_poly.entity_id
_entity_poly.type
_entity_poly.pdbx_seq_one_letter_code
_entity_poly.pdbx_strand_id
1 'polypeptide(L)'
;MSISFCADNFSQVESGNLFSLEVLRELSKNDFSCPTTALDELMFSWLMASLTVQPYDIPKLTHNSFRMLKVGGAIREIECKYFKSRAKVYCTIRSLSTKTLEGKALVTYLSMKKEGSPLCVRKAQSSILMGLNSLNGSLYGLLTTNSIQASLIKQHLKLDNLPLVIPRALEKLLGNGKYIYNAISNPVSTSNRERTQIVNKFGTTCPSVIFGLKMIKNSAVHAYSDPYTLNYLVNRNSHTNRTEKENYLNSENKAWINSSGRITREVMLDLINNVFDLNFDKLPPKNREEVVEEFNSEFMVVTENISYRSEEMLARLKVVTGKKKGEMNEVGVFVHQGTDDNTGFSHLYVIDSPITAWKMNNYLHEFKKDYKKLLSKKPEYFYKTVLPTVEWIEHTLSQLSKDSQKIGLIMFEKSLRNGVVVSVFG
;
A
#
# COMPACT_ATOMS: atom_id res chain seq x y z
N MET A 1 -9.53 4.00 -53.15
CA MET A 1 -8.94 3.33 -51.97
C MET A 1 -7.78 2.49 -52.51
N SER A 2 -6.51 2.77 -52.16
CA SER A 2 -5.39 2.07 -52.79
C SER A 2 -5.31 0.61 -52.30
N ILE A 3 -4.88 -0.29 -53.17
CA ILE A 3 -4.68 -1.71 -52.83
C ILE A 3 -3.68 -1.86 -51.66
N SER A 4 -2.70 -0.96 -51.55
CA SER A 4 -1.77 -0.90 -50.41
C SER A 4 -2.47 -0.52 -49.10
N PHE A 5 -3.36 0.47 -49.12
CA PHE A 5 -4.15 0.85 -47.94
C PHE A 5 -5.01 -0.33 -47.47
N CYS A 6 -5.61 -1.09 -48.38
CA CYS A 6 -6.39 -2.25 -47.98
C CYS A 6 -5.52 -3.40 -47.43
N ALA A 7 -4.36 -3.67 -48.03
CA ALA A 7 -3.45 -4.72 -47.58
C ALA A 7 -2.79 -4.40 -46.21
N ASP A 8 -2.52 -3.13 -45.93
CA ASP A 8 -1.90 -2.68 -44.68
C ASP A 8 -2.92 -2.58 -43.52
N ASN A 9 -4.21 -2.37 -43.83
CA ASN A 9 -5.25 -2.12 -42.82
C ASN A 9 -6.27 -3.25 -42.64
N PHE A 10 -6.48 -4.12 -43.64
CA PHE A 10 -7.33 -5.31 -43.52
C PHE A 10 -6.44 -6.56 -43.46
N SER A 11 -6.24 -7.10 -42.26
CA SER A 11 -5.46 -8.31 -42.11
C SER A 11 -6.25 -9.55 -42.56
N GLN A 12 -5.64 -10.39 -43.40
CA GLN A 12 -6.09 -11.78 -43.62
C GLN A 12 -5.99 -12.64 -42.34
N VAL A 13 -5.30 -12.13 -41.31
CA VAL A 13 -5.23 -12.75 -40.00
C VAL A 13 -6.59 -12.61 -39.32
N GLU A 14 -7.27 -13.72 -39.07
CA GLU A 14 -8.55 -13.85 -38.34
C GLU A 14 -8.47 -13.42 -36.86
N SER A 15 -7.55 -12.54 -36.49
CA SER A 15 -7.40 -12.15 -35.10
C SER A 15 -8.37 -11.02 -34.80
N GLY A 16 -9.33 -11.25 -33.88
CA GLY A 16 -10.36 -10.33 -33.38
C GLY A 16 -9.94 -8.94 -32.86
N ASN A 17 -9.09 -8.22 -33.59
CA ASN A 17 -8.88 -6.79 -33.47
C ASN A 17 -10.09 -6.04 -34.07
N LEU A 18 -10.19 -4.74 -33.77
CA LEU A 18 -11.36 -3.91 -34.11
C LEU A 18 -11.70 -3.91 -35.61
N PHE A 19 -10.71 -4.11 -36.47
CA PHE A 19 -10.84 -4.04 -37.93
C PHE A 19 -10.68 -5.40 -38.62
N SER A 20 -10.78 -6.49 -37.87
CA SER A 20 -10.66 -7.85 -38.40
C SER A 20 -11.85 -8.21 -39.27
N LEU A 21 -11.62 -9.07 -40.26
CA LEU A 21 -12.70 -9.61 -41.10
C LEU A 21 -13.79 -10.32 -40.29
N GLU A 22 -13.41 -10.96 -39.18
CA GLU A 22 -14.35 -11.57 -38.22
C GLU A 22 -15.29 -10.51 -37.62
N VAL A 23 -14.74 -9.43 -37.05
CA VAL A 23 -15.54 -8.35 -36.47
C VAL A 23 -16.41 -7.67 -37.51
N LEU A 24 -15.86 -7.37 -38.70
CA LEU A 24 -16.63 -6.77 -39.80
C LEU A 24 -17.76 -7.68 -40.30
N ARG A 25 -17.54 -9.00 -40.33
CA ARG A 25 -18.56 -10.00 -40.68
C ARG A 25 -19.65 -10.10 -39.62
N GLU A 26 -19.31 -10.01 -38.34
CA GLU A 26 -20.33 -9.98 -37.28
C GLU A 26 -21.15 -8.68 -37.33
N LEU A 27 -20.52 -7.54 -37.63
CA LEU A 27 -21.21 -6.26 -37.81
C LEU A 27 -22.16 -6.24 -39.01
N SER A 28 -21.95 -7.10 -40.02
CA SER A 28 -22.80 -7.17 -41.21
C SER A 28 -24.02 -8.10 -41.07
N LYS A 29 -24.15 -8.83 -39.96
CA LYS A 29 -25.33 -9.67 -39.69
C LYS A 29 -26.50 -8.83 -39.21
N ASN A 30 -27.71 -9.16 -39.68
CA ASN A 30 -28.95 -8.45 -39.30
C ASN A 30 -29.35 -8.68 -37.83
N ASP A 31 -28.98 -9.82 -37.24
CA ASP A 31 -29.11 -10.09 -35.81
C ASP A 31 -27.93 -9.46 -35.07
N PHE A 32 -27.98 -8.15 -34.89
CA PHE A 32 -26.87 -7.39 -34.29
C PHE A 32 -26.66 -7.79 -32.82
N SER A 33 -25.69 -8.67 -32.56
CA SER A 33 -25.01 -8.74 -31.27
C SER A 33 -23.66 -8.06 -31.44
N CYS A 34 -23.43 -6.95 -30.73
CA CYS A 34 -22.19 -6.18 -30.85
C CYS A 34 -20.98 -7.11 -30.58
N PRO A 35 -20.12 -7.38 -31.58
CA PRO A 35 -19.05 -8.35 -31.44
C PRO A 35 -18.05 -7.88 -30.40
N THR A 36 -17.67 -8.76 -29.47
CA THR A 36 -16.64 -8.41 -28.50
C THR A 36 -15.26 -8.49 -29.14
N THR A 37 -14.49 -7.42 -29.04
CA THR A 37 -13.14 -7.34 -29.62
C THR A 37 -12.08 -7.75 -28.59
N ALA A 38 -10.88 -8.08 -29.07
CA ALA A 38 -9.71 -8.31 -28.22
C ALA A 38 -9.37 -7.09 -27.35
N LEU A 39 -9.75 -5.88 -27.78
CA LEU A 39 -9.57 -4.69 -26.97
C LEU A 39 -10.57 -4.62 -25.82
N ASP A 40 -11.82 -5.03 -26.04
CA ASP A 40 -12.80 -5.14 -24.97
C ASP A 40 -12.35 -6.16 -23.91
N GLU A 41 -11.78 -7.30 -24.32
CA GLU A 41 -11.18 -8.27 -23.39
C GLU A 41 -9.98 -7.68 -22.61
N LEU A 42 -9.16 -6.84 -23.26
CA LEU A 42 -8.07 -6.13 -22.59
C LEU A 42 -8.59 -5.15 -21.55
N MET A 43 -9.59 -4.32 -21.91
CA MET A 43 -10.19 -3.33 -21.02
C MET A 43 -10.91 -4.01 -19.85
N PHE A 44 -11.62 -5.12 -20.09
CA PHE A 44 -12.17 -5.96 -19.04
C PHE A 44 -11.09 -6.49 -18.10
N SER A 45 -9.99 -7.00 -18.65
CA SER A 45 -8.88 -7.53 -17.84
C SER A 45 -8.21 -6.44 -17.00
N TRP A 46 -8.01 -5.24 -17.55
CA TRP A 46 -7.50 -4.08 -16.82
C TRP A 46 -8.46 -3.64 -15.71
N LEU A 47 -9.77 -3.63 -15.97
CA LEU A 47 -10.78 -3.34 -14.99
C LEU A 47 -10.79 -4.36 -13.85
N MET A 48 -10.75 -5.66 -14.15
CA MET A 48 -10.72 -6.69 -13.10
C MET A 48 -9.41 -6.63 -12.29
N ALA A 49 -8.28 -6.30 -12.93
CA ALA A 49 -7.02 -6.09 -12.24
C ALA A 49 -7.05 -4.84 -11.33
N SER A 50 -7.67 -3.74 -11.75
CA SER A 50 -7.83 -2.54 -10.93
C SER A 50 -8.79 -2.77 -9.75
N LEU A 51 -9.72 -3.71 -9.88
CA LEU A 51 -10.53 -4.25 -8.79
C LEU A 51 -9.79 -5.29 -7.94
N THR A 52 -8.49 -5.46 -8.14
CA THR A 52 -7.60 -6.34 -7.37
C THR A 52 -7.79 -7.84 -7.57
N VAL A 53 -8.50 -8.28 -8.62
CA VAL A 53 -8.51 -9.70 -9.02
C VAL A 53 -7.09 -10.16 -9.30
N GLN A 54 -6.76 -11.36 -8.84
CA GLN A 54 -5.46 -11.95 -9.13
C GLN A 54 -5.29 -12.15 -10.65
N PRO A 55 -4.19 -11.67 -11.27
CA PRO A 55 -3.97 -11.76 -12.72
C PRO A 55 -4.18 -13.14 -13.32
N TYR A 56 -3.70 -14.19 -12.65
CA TYR A 56 -3.83 -15.58 -13.10
C TYR A 56 -5.25 -16.15 -13.02
N ASP A 57 -6.14 -15.50 -12.27
CA ASP A 57 -7.52 -15.93 -12.07
C ASP A 57 -8.50 -15.13 -12.95
N ILE A 58 -8.08 -14.00 -13.55
CA ILE A 58 -8.93 -13.20 -14.46
C ILE A 58 -9.45 -14.02 -15.66
N PRO A 59 -8.63 -14.82 -16.36
CA PRO A 59 -9.11 -15.66 -17.46
C PRO A 59 -10.08 -16.78 -17.04
N LYS A 60 -10.18 -17.05 -15.73
CA LYS A 60 -11.07 -18.07 -15.18
C LYS A 60 -12.44 -17.52 -14.78
N LEU A 61 -12.63 -16.20 -14.91
CA LEU A 61 -13.90 -15.57 -14.60
C LEU A 61 -14.96 -15.96 -15.63
N THR A 62 -16.16 -16.22 -15.12
CA THR A 62 -17.37 -16.57 -15.88
C THR A 62 -18.51 -15.67 -15.42
N HIS A 63 -19.64 -15.66 -16.13
CA HIS A 63 -20.84 -14.94 -15.68
C HIS A 63 -21.24 -15.30 -14.23
N ASN A 64 -21.07 -16.56 -13.84
CA ASN A 64 -21.33 -17.05 -12.48
C ASN A 64 -20.40 -16.45 -11.40
N SER A 65 -19.28 -15.85 -11.81
CA SER A 65 -18.41 -15.11 -10.90
C SER A 65 -19.00 -13.76 -10.48
N PHE A 66 -20.07 -13.31 -11.16
CA PHE A 66 -20.71 -12.02 -10.91
C PHE A 66 -22.10 -12.19 -10.32
N ARG A 67 -22.38 -11.43 -9.26
CA ARG A 67 -23.68 -11.34 -8.60
C ARG A 67 -24.24 -9.96 -8.86
N MET A 68 -25.47 -9.89 -9.34
CA MET A 68 -26.13 -8.64 -9.70
C MET A 68 -27.31 -8.40 -8.78
N LEU A 69 -27.35 -7.24 -8.12
CA LEU A 69 -28.51 -6.80 -7.35
C LEU A 69 -29.46 -6.04 -8.28
N LYS A 70 -30.66 -6.58 -8.47
CA LYS A 70 -31.73 -5.93 -9.25
C LYS A 70 -32.73 -5.26 -8.32
N VAL A 71 -33.05 -4.00 -8.58
CA VAL A 71 -34.09 -3.24 -7.86
C VAL A 71 -35.00 -2.60 -8.90
N GLY A 72 -36.27 -3.00 -8.91
CA GLY A 72 -37.25 -2.53 -9.92
C GLY A 72 -36.89 -2.93 -11.34
N GLY A 73 -36.33 -4.13 -11.54
CA GLY A 73 -35.91 -4.66 -12.85
C GLY A 73 -34.55 -4.14 -13.35
N ALA A 74 -34.06 -3.01 -12.82
CA ALA A 74 -32.75 -2.47 -13.17
C ALA A 74 -31.64 -3.03 -12.27
N ILE A 75 -30.48 -3.37 -12.85
CA ILE A 75 -29.28 -3.74 -12.10
C ILE A 75 -28.72 -2.49 -11.43
N ARG A 76 -28.62 -2.48 -10.09
CA ARG A 76 -28.12 -1.36 -9.29
C ARG A 76 -26.69 -1.57 -8.83
N GLU A 77 -26.35 -2.80 -8.49
CA GLU A 77 -25.02 -3.17 -8.04
C GLU A 77 -24.57 -4.47 -8.68
N ILE A 78 -23.26 -4.60 -8.83
CA ILE A 78 -22.59 -5.79 -9.31
C ILE A 78 -21.39 -6.11 -8.42
N GLU A 79 -21.32 -7.34 -7.94
CA GLU A 79 -20.26 -7.85 -7.09
C GLU A 79 -19.57 -9.04 -7.77
N CYS A 80 -18.25 -9.07 -7.72
CA CYS A 80 -17.48 -10.21 -8.22
C CYS A 80 -17.02 -11.10 -7.05
N LYS A 81 -17.32 -12.39 -7.13
CA LYS A 81 -16.83 -13.43 -6.23
C LYS A 81 -16.14 -14.52 -7.04
N TYR A 82 -14.86 -14.77 -6.76
CA TYR A 82 -14.06 -15.71 -7.54
C TYR A 82 -13.20 -16.62 -6.66
N PHE A 83 -12.80 -17.78 -7.18
CA PHE A 83 -11.90 -18.69 -6.50
C PHE A 83 -10.44 -18.33 -6.80
N LYS A 84 -9.68 -17.96 -5.76
CA LYS A 84 -8.27 -17.59 -5.90
C LYS A 84 -7.39 -18.83 -5.87
N SER A 85 -6.90 -19.25 -7.03
CA SER A 85 -6.24 -20.55 -7.22
C SER A 85 -5.04 -20.77 -6.27
N ARG A 86 -4.19 -19.74 -6.09
CA ARG A 86 -2.98 -19.85 -5.26
C ARG A 86 -3.24 -19.95 -3.75
N ALA A 87 -4.36 -19.42 -3.29
CA ALA A 87 -4.73 -19.41 -1.87
C ALA A 87 -5.80 -20.46 -1.55
N LYS A 88 -6.41 -21.07 -2.58
CA LYS A 88 -7.52 -22.03 -2.47
C LYS A 88 -8.72 -21.50 -1.67
N VAL A 89 -9.01 -20.21 -1.79
CA VAL A 89 -10.08 -19.51 -1.05
C VAL A 89 -10.92 -18.68 -2.01
N TYR A 90 -12.23 -18.55 -1.72
CA TYR A 90 -13.10 -17.61 -2.43
C TYR A 90 -12.85 -16.19 -1.95
N CYS A 91 -12.58 -15.28 -2.88
CA CYS A 91 -12.43 -13.86 -2.64
C CYS A 91 -13.64 -13.12 -3.19
N THR A 92 -14.20 -12.22 -2.40
CA THR A 92 -15.25 -11.30 -2.82
C THR A 92 -14.67 -9.90 -2.90
N ILE A 93 -14.91 -9.24 -4.02
CA ILE A 93 -14.37 -7.91 -4.32
C ILE A 93 -15.37 -6.85 -3.88
N ARG A 94 -14.96 -5.58 -3.84
CA ARG A 94 -15.89 -4.45 -3.67
C ARG A 94 -17.03 -4.51 -4.69
N SER A 95 -18.24 -4.24 -4.23
CA SER A 95 -19.42 -4.06 -5.09
C SER A 95 -19.25 -2.76 -5.89
N LEU A 96 -19.66 -2.78 -7.16
CA LEU A 96 -19.70 -1.60 -8.03
C LEU A 96 -21.14 -1.19 -8.27
N SER A 97 -21.42 0.10 -8.10
CA SER A 97 -22.71 0.66 -8.49
C SER A 97 -22.77 0.83 -10.01
N THR A 98 -23.88 0.44 -10.63
CA THR A 98 -24.15 0.69 -12.06
C THR A 98 -24.40 2.17 -12.37
N LYS A 99 -24.34 3.06 -11.36
CA LYS A 99 -24.28 4.50 -11.58
C LYS A 99 -22.88 4.96 -11.99
N THR A 100 -21.82 4.28 -11.53
CA THR A 100 -20.43 4.64 -11.88
C THR A 100 -20.07 4.14 -13.27
N LEU A 101 -19.03 4.72 -13.86
CA LEU A 101 -18.55 4.32 -15.19
C LEU A 101 -18.03 2.87 -15.17
N GLU A 102 -17.36 2.45 -14.09
CA GLU A 102 -16.84 1.08 -13.98
C GLU A 102 -17.98 0.06 -13.91
N GLY A 103 -19.00 0.33 -13.10
CA GLY A 103 -20.15 -0.56 -12.97
C GLY A 103 -20.94 -0.68 -14.28
N LYS A 104 -21.13 0.44 -15.00
CA LYS A 104 -21.76 0.43 -16.34
C LYS A 104 -20.94 -0.38 -17.33
N ALA A 105 -19.63 -0.12 -17.41
CA ALA A 105 -18.74 -0.81 -18.34
C ALA A 105 -18.75 -2.33 -18.10
N LEU A 106 -18.71 -2.76 -16.83
CA LEU A 106 -18.73 -4.17 -16.48
C LEU A 106 -20.06 -4.84 -16.86
N VAL A 107 -21.21 -4.22 -16.55
CA VAL A 107 -22.52 -4.78 -16.92
C VAL A 107 -22.69 -4.83 -18.43
N THR A 108 -22.30 -3.78 -19.15
CA THR A 108 -22.33 -3.75 -20.62
C THR A 108 -21.49 -4.88 -21.20
N TYR A 109 -20.25 -5.04 -20.74
CA TYR A 109 -19.36 -6.09 -21.22
C TYR A 109 -19.94 -7.50 -20.99
N LEU A 110 -20.49 -7.76 -19.80
CA LEU A 110 -21.12 -9.05 -19.49
C LEU A 110 -22.35 -9.33 -20.38
N SER A 111 -23.11 -8.30 -20.74
CA SER A 111 -24.27 -8.43 -21.63
C SER A 111 -23.89 -8.71 -23.09
N MET A 112 -22.69 -8.32 -23.51
CA MET A 112 -22.16 -8.58 -24.87
C MET A 112 -21.69 -10.03 -25.03
N LYS A 113 -21.30 -10.70 -23.94
CA LYS A 113 -20.86 -12.11 -23.94
C LYS A 113 -22.02 -13.03 -23.58
N LYS A 114 -22.22 -14.10 -24.35
CA LYS A 114 -23.22 -15.13 -24.04
C LYS A 114 -22.87 -15.85 -22.74
N GLU A 115 -23.88 -16.18 -21.94
CA GLU A 115 -23.68 -16.96 -20.72
C GLU A 115 -23.05 -18.33 -21.04
N GLY A 116 -22.09 -18.75 -20.21
CA GLY A 116 -21.30 -19.96 -20.44
C GLY A 116 -20.10 -19.78 -21.38
N SER A 117 -20.01 -18.67 -22.12
CA SER A 117 -18.81 -18.33 -22.88
C SER A 117 -17.70 -17.76 -21.98
N PRO A 118 -16.41 -18.01 -22.30
CA PRO A 118 -15.31 -17.42 -21.55
C PRO A 118 -15.34 -15.89 -21.66
N LEU A 119 -15.23 -15.22 -20.51
CA LEU A 119 -15.18 -13.76 -20.45
C LEU A 119 -13.84 -13.18 -20.91
N CYS A 120 -12.77 -13.97 -20.86
CA CYS A 120 -11.45 -13.56 -21.31
C CYS A 120 -10.72 -14.79 -21.85
N VAL A 121 -10.46 -14.81 -23.15
CA VAL A 121 -9.82 -15.96 -23.82
C VAL A 121 -8.31 -15.77 -23.88
N ARG A 122 -7.86 -14.51 -23.97
CA ARG A 122 -6.45 -14.17 -24.17
C ARG A 122 -5.76 -13.89 -22.84
N LYS A 123 -4.54 -14.42 -22.66
CA LYS A 123 -3.65 -13.91 -21.60
C LYS A 123 -3.30 -12.46 -21.94
N ALA A 124 -3.59 -11.54 -21.03
CA ALA A 124 -3.28 -10.12 -21.20
C ALA A 124 -1.75 -9.90 -21.17
N GLN A 125 -1.09 -10.18 -22.29
CA GLN A 125 0.28 -9.78 -22.56
C GLN A 125 0.27 -9.05 -23.90
N SER A 126 0.25 -7.72 -23.83
CA SER A 126 0.46 -6.89 -25.00
C SER A 126 1.91 -6.43 -24.98
N SER A 127 2.77 -7.16 -25.70
CA SER A 127 4.06 -6.58 -26.09
C SER A 127 3.81 -5.27 -26.83
N ILE A 128 4.57 -4.22 -26.57
CA ILE A 128 4.46 -2.94 -27.31
C ILE A 128 4.82 -3.22 -28.75
N LEU A 129 3.79 -3.41 -29.58
CA LEU A 129 3.85 -3.55 -31.02
C LEU A 129 3.07 -2.36 -31.57
N MET A 130 3.61 -1.72 -32.59
CA MET A 130 3.12 -0.42 -33.06
C MET A 130 2.25 -0.53 -34.32
N GLY A 131 2.23 -1.70 -34.97
CA GLY A 131 1.37 -1.94 -36.13
C GLY A 131 -0.10 -1.97 -35.73
N LEU A 132 -0.99 -1.46 -36.59
CA LEU A 132 -2.45 -1.43 -36.38
C LEU A 132 -3.05 -2.83 -36.13
N ASN A 133 -2.45 -3.86 -36.73
CA ASN A 133 -2.81 -5.27 -36.53
C ASN A 133 -2.52 -5.77 -35.11
N SER A 134 -1.73 -5.05 -34.33
CA SER A 134 -1.48 -5.36 -32.92
C SER A 134 -2.52 -4.73 -32.01
N LEU A 135 -2.74 -5.34 -30.85
CA LEU A 135 -3.67 -4.85 -29.83
C LEU A 135 -3.33 -3.42 -29.35
N ASN A 136 -2.05 -3.11 -29.23
CA ASN A 136 -1.55 -1.81 -28.80
C ASN A 136 -1.70 -0.74 -29.91
N GLY A 137 -1.48 -1.10 -31.18
CA GLY A 137 -1.77 -0.22 -32.32
C GLY A 137 -3.26 0.07 -32.49
N SER A 138 -4.12 -0.93 -32.30
CA SER A 138 -5.58 -0.74 -32.28
C SER A 138 -6.03 0.19 -31.14
N LEU A 139 -5.47 0.03 -29.93
CA LEU A 139 -5.71 0.94 -28.82
C LEU A 139 -5.26 2.38 -29.14
N TYR A 140 -4.08 2.53 -29.74
CA TYR A 140 -3.58 3.84 -30.18
C TYR A 140 -4.51 4.51 -31.19
N GLY A 141 -4.97 3.78 -32.22
CA GLY A 141 -5.93 4.27 -33.21
C GLY A 141 -7.25 4.74 -32.57
N LEU A 142 -7.76 4.00 -31.59
CA LEU A 142 -8.95 4.42 -30.86
C LEU A 142 -8.73 5.67 -30.00
N LEU A 143 -7.62 5.74 -29.26
CA LEU A 143 -7.30 6.88 -28.40
C LEU A 143 -7.04 8.18 -29.20
N THR A 144 -6.67 8.06 -30.47
CA THR A 144 -6.41 9.20 -31.37
C THR A 144 -7.63 9.62 -32.18
N THR A 145 -8.74 8.87 -32.12
CA THR A 145 -9.95 9.22 -32.86
C THR A 145 -10.69 10.39 -32.19
N ASN A 146 -11.09 11.39 -32.98
CA ASN A 146 -11.77 12.60 -32.50
C ASN A 146 -13.00 12.32 -31.62
N SER A 147 -13.83 11.33 -31.99
CA SER A 147 -15.03 10.96 -31.23
C SER A 147 -14.71 10.41 -29.84
N ILE A 148 -13.71 9.54 -29.76
CA ILE A 148 -13.24 8.96 -28.49
C ILE A 148 -12.58 10.05 -27.63
N GLN A 149 -11.71 10.88 -28.20
CA GLN A 149 -11.08 11.99 -27.47
C GLN A 149 -12.12 12.96 -26.92
N ALA A 150 -13.09 13.38 -27.74
CA ALA A 150 -14.17 14.26 -27.30
C ALA A 150 -15.00 13.63 -26.18
N SER A 151 -15.31 12.34 -26.28
CA SER A 151 -16.02 11.59 -25.24
C SER A 151 -15.22 11.53 -23.93
N LEU A 152 -13.92 11.19 -24.02
CA LEU A 152 -13.03 11.13 -22.86
C LEU A 152 -12.94 12.48 -22.16
N ILE A 153 -12.74 13.58 -22.90
CA ILE A 153 -12.69 14.94 -22.37
C ILE A 153 -14.00 15.28 -21.66
N LYS A 154 -15.13 15.02 -22.32
CA LYS A 154 -16.46 15.30 -21.76
C LYS A 154 -16.72 14.54 -20.45
N GLN A 155 -16.29 13.28 -20.35
CA GLN A 155 -16.50 12.49 -19.12
C GLN A 155 -15.57 12.94 -18.00
N HIS A 156 -14.31 13.25 -18.30
CA HIS A 156 -13.36 13.76 -17.31
C HIS A 156 -13.76 15.13 -16.77
N LEU A 157 -14.30 16.01 -17.62
CA LEU A 157 -14.88 17.30 -17.19
C LEU A 157 -16.02 17.12 -16.19
N LYS A 158 -16.86 16.09 -16.34
CA LYS A 158 -17.97 15.80 -15.43
C LYS A 158 -17.56 15.25 -14.07
N LEU A 159 -16.35 14.69 -13.97
CA LEU A 159 -15.82 14.10 -12.75
C LEU A 159 -14.77 15.05 -12.15
N ASP A 160 -15.22 16.25 -11.75
CA ASP A 160 -14.38 17.28 -11.13
C ASP A 160 -13.14 17.69 -11.94
N ASN A 161 -13.28 17.76 -13.27
CA ASN A 161 -12.20 18.16 -14.18
C ASN A 161 -10.93 17.29 -14.01
N LEU A 162 -11.11 15.99 -13.81
CA LEU A 162 -10.02 15.02 -13.70
C LEU A 162 -9.08 15.12 -14.93
N PRO A 163 -7.76 15.22 -14.74
CA PRO A 163 -6.84 15.32 -15.87
C PRO A 163 -6.76 14.00 -16.65
N LEU A 164 -6.73 14.09 -17.99
CA LEU A 164 -6.60 12.94 -18.91
C LEU A 164 -5.17 12.37 -18.97
N VAL A 165 -4.57 12.10 -17.81
CA VAL A 165 -3.17 11.68 -17.71
C VAL A 165 -2.95 10.33 -18.41
N ILE A 166 -3.77 9.33 -18.10
CA ILE A 166 -3.57 7.96 -18.62
C ILE A 166 -3.79 7.88 -20.14
N PRO A 167 -4.90 8.38 -20.72
CA PRO A 167 -5.09 8.34 -22.17
C PRO A 167 -3.98 9.08 -22.93
N ARG A 168 -3.56 10.27 -22.46
CA ARG A 168 -2.48 11.05 -23.08
C ARG A 168 -1.12 10.36 -22.95
N ALA A 169 -0.81 9.79 -21.80
CA ALA A 169 0.42 9.04 -21.59
C ALA A 169 0.48 7.81 -22.52
N LEU A 170 -0.64 7.07 -22.63
CA LEU A 170 -0.75 5.93 -23.55
C LEU A 170 -0.60 6.36 -25.00
N GLU A 171 -1.26 7.44 -25.44
CA GLU A 171 -1.11 8.00 -26.78
C GLU A 171 0.36 8.34 -27.08
N LYS A 172 1.04 9.06 -26.19
CA LYS A 172 2.44 9.46 -26.41
C LYS A 172 3.41 8.29 -26.35
N LEU A 173 3.19 7.34 -25.45
CA LEU A 173 4.02 6.14 -25.34
C LEU A 173 3.84 5.24 -26.57
N LEU A 174 2.61 5.05 -27.03
CA LEU A 174 2.27 4.25 -28.22
C LEU A 174 2.54 4.96 -29.55
N GLY A 175 2.71 6.27 -29.56
CA GLY A 175 3.11 7.01 -30.76
C GLY A 175 4.63 7.05 -30.94
N ASN A 176 5.38 7.12 -29.82
CA ASN A 176 6.83 7.38 -29.84
C ASN A 176 7.69 6.23 -29.33
N GLY A 177 7.10 5.21 -28.69
CA GLY A 177 7.82 4.13 -28.02
C GLY A 177 8.57 3.22 -29.00
N LYS A 178 9.90 3.14 -28.84
CA LYS A 178 10.77 2.23 -29.60
C LYS A 178 11.27 1.10 -28.71
N TYR A 179 11.00 -0.15 -29.13
CA TYR A 179 11.44 -1.37 -28.46
C TYR A 179 12.18 -2.29 -29.45
N ILE A 180 13.08 -3.14 -28.95
CA ILE A 180 13.95 -4.04 -29.74
C ILE A 180 13.17 -4.81 -30.80
N TYR A 181 12.01 -5.35 -30.43
CA TYR A 181 11.21 -6.20 -31.32
C TYR A 181 10.41 -5.41 -32.37
N ASN A 182 10.33 -4.08 -32.25
CA ASN A 182 9.79 -3.20 -33.30
C ASN A 182 10.89 -2.61 -34.18
N ALA A 183 12.14 -2.62 -33.69
CA ALA A 183 13.29 -2.02 -34.35
C ALA A 183 14.11 -3.01 -35.18
N ILE A 184 13.99 -4.31 -34.89
CA ILE A 184 14.73 -5.38 -35.54
C ILE A 184 13.73 -6.35 -36.15
N SER A 185 13.88 -6.65 -37.45
CA SER A 185 12.99 -7.54 -38.21
C SER A 185 13.07 -9.00 -37.75
N ASN A 186 14.22 -9.46 -37.23
CA ASN A 186 14.36 -10.78 -36.64
C ASN A 186 15.16 -10.77 -35.33
N PRO A 187 14.54 -10.31 -34.23
CA PRO A 187 15.24 -10.07 -32.98
C PRO A 187 15.84 -11.37 -32.42
N VAL A 188 15.20 -12.53 -32.60
CA VAL A 188 15.62 -13.83 -32.05
C VAL A 188 16.97 -14.30 -32.63
N SER A 189 17.24 -14.04 -33.90
CA SER A 189 18.50 -14.41 -34.56
C SER A 189 19.64 -13.41 -34.36
N THR A 190 19.36 -12.21 -33.84
CA THR A 190 20.36 -11.15 -33.61
C THR A 190 21.10 -11.37 -32.30
N SER A 191 22.42 -11.15 -32.29
CA SER A 191 23.23 -11.30 -31.07
C SER A 191 22.85 -10.25 -30.01
N ASN A 192 23.03 -10.58 -28.72
CA ASN A 192 22.76 -9.64 -27.63
C ASN A 192 23.57 -8.33 -27.76
N ARG A 193 24.79 -8.41 -28.30
CA ARG A 193 25.67 -7.24 -28.49
C ARG A 193 25.12 -6.28 -29.55
N GLU A 194 24.64 -6.80 -30.67
CA GLU A 194 24.00 -6.00 -31.73
C GLU A 194 22.67 -5.42 -31.27
N ARG A 195 21.85 -6.19 -30.54
CA ARG A 195 20.60 -5.68 -29.95
C ARG A 195 20.88 -4.46 -29.05
N THR A 196 21.90 -4.54 -28.18
CA THR A 196 22.28 -3.42 -27.29
C THR A 196 22.79 -2.21 -28.06
N GLN A 197 23.58 -2.40 -29.13
CA GLN A 197 24.05 -1.29 -29.96
C GLN A 197 22.91 -0.57 -30.69
N ILE A 198 21.94 -1.34 -31.20
CA ILE A 198 20.74 -0.82 -31.87
C ILE A 198 19.88 -0.03 -30.89
N VAL A 199 19.64 -0.57 -29.69
CA VAL A 199 18.92 0.10 -28.60
C VAL A 199 19.57 1.43 -28.20
N ASN A 200 20.90 1.43 -28.05
CA ASN A 200 21.65 2.63 -27.66
C ASN A 200 21.58 3.74 -28.72
N LYS A 201 21.36 3.41 -30.01
CA LYS A 201 21.17 4.40 -31.08
C LYS A 201 19.81 5.10 -31.04
N PHE A 202 18.79 4.53 -30.40
CA PHE A 202 17.43 5.08 -30.45
C PHE A 202 17.17 6.24 -29.49
N GLY A 203 18.08 6.51 -28.53
CA GLY A 203 18.00 7.64 -27.58
C GLY A 203 16.86 7.56 -26.55
N THR A 204 15.73 6.94 -26.90
CA THR A 204 14.58 6.69 -26.04
C THR A 204 14.13 5.24 -26.24
N THR A 205 14.19 4.47 -25.15
CA THR A 205 13.84 3.05 -25.16
C THR A 205 12.59 2.87 -24.31
N CYS A 206 11.66 2.04 -24.76
CA CYS A 206 10.47 1.69 -23.98
C CYS A 206 10.52 0.23 -23.51
N PRO A 207 9.92 -0.08 -22.35
CA PRO A 207 9.78 -1.46 -21.88
C PRO A 207 8.93 -2.29 -22.84
N SER A 208 9.10 -3.61 -22.80
CA SER A 208 8.38 -4.52 -23.70
C SER A 208 6.87 -4.57 -23.45
N VAL A 209 6.39 -4.19 -22.26
CA VAL A 209 4.98 -4.25 -21.84
C VAL A 209 4.60 -2.92 -21.20
N ILE A 210 3.42 -2.38 -21.54
CA ILE A 210 2.92 -1.11 -21.01
C ILE A 210 2.41 -1.27 -19.57
N PHE A 211 1.30 -2.00 -19.41
CA PHE A 211 0.67 -2.25 -18.13
C PHE A 211 0.38 -3.74 -17.99
N GLY A 212 1.25 -4.43 -17.26
CA GLY A 212 0.97 -5.80 -16.85
C GLY A 212 -0.16 -5.83 -15.81
N LEU A 213 -1.04 -6.85 -15.85
CA LEU A 213 -2.12 -6.99 -14.88
C LEU A 213 -1.63 -6.99 -13.41
N LYS A 214 -0.43 -7.53 -13.16
CA LYS A 214 0.21 -7.48 -11.83
C LYS A 214 0.54 -6.05 -11.40
N MET A 215 1.01 -5.22 -12.33
CA MET A 215 1.33 -3.81 -12.08
C MET A 215 0.04 -3.04 -11.78
N ILE A 216 -0.98 -3.17 -12.63
CA ILE A 216 -2.29 -2.52 -12.41
C ILE A 216 -2.87 -2.90 -11.05
N LYS A 217 -2.88 -4.20 -10.73
CA LYS A 217 -3.36 -4.69 -9.44
C LYS A 217 -2.59 -4.07 -8.27
N ASN A 218 -1.26 -4.13 -8.31
CA ASN A 218 -0.44 -3.63 -7.21
C ASN A 218 -0.63 -2.12 -7.04
N SER A 219 -0.63 -1.36 -8.15
CA SER A 219 -0.91 0.07 -8.12
C SER A 219 -2.28 0.39 -7.55
N ALA A 220 -3.32 -0.41 -7.86
CA ALA A 220 -4.64 -0.24 -7.28
C ALA A 220 -4.63 -0.45 -5.75
N VAL A 221 -3.94 -1.48 -5.25
CA VAL A 221 -3.79 -1.69 -3.79
C VAL A 221 -3.09 -0.50 -3.13
N HIS A 222 -2.02 0.03 -3.74
CA HIS A 222 -1.32 1.19 -3.19
C HIS A 222 -2.12 2.50 -3.31
N ALA A 223 -2.95 2.65 -4.34
CA ALA A 223 -3.77 3.84 -4.54
C ALA A 223 -4.92 3.94 -3.53
N TYR A 224 -5.42 2.80 -3.05
CA TYR A 224 -6.41 2.73 -1.98
C TYR A 224 -5.70 2.47 -0.65
N SER A 225 -5.14 3.51 -0.02
CA SER A 225 -4.76 3.42 1.41
C SER A 225 -6.03 3.30 2.25
N ASP A 226 -6.04 2.42 3.25
CA ASP A 226 -7.20 2.21 4.14
C ASP A 226 -7.67 3.56 4.71
N PRO A 227 -8.84 4.08 4.30
CA PRO A 227 -9.36 5.34 4.81
C PRO A 227 -10.02 5.17 6.19
N TYR A 228 -9.98 3.96 6.78
CA TYR A 228 -10.61 3.61 8.06
C TYR A 228 -12.10 3.97 8.11
N THR A 229 -12.79 3.82 6.98
CA THR A 229 -14.25 4.00 6.91
C THR A 229 -14.94 2.66 7.13
N LEU A 230 -16.22 2.69 7.53
CA LEU A 230 -17.04 1.49 7.76
C LEU A 230 -16.97 0.48 6.59
N ASN A 231 -16.88 0.98 5.36
CA ASN A 231 -16.80 0.17 4.14
C ASN A 231 -15.45 -0.56 3.95
N TYR A 232 -14.41 -0.15 4.69
CA TYR A 232 -13.05 -0.70 4.62
C TYR A 232 -12.66 -1.51 5.87
N LEU A 233 -13.53 -1.62 6.88
CA LEU A 233 -13.35 -2.55 8.01
C LEU A 233 -13.20 -4.01 7.56
N VAL A 234 -13.82 -4.36 6.42
CA VAL A 234 -13.70 -5.66 5.78
C VAL A 234 -12.78 -5.54 4.59
N ASN A 235 -11.64 -6.22 4.65
CA ASN A 235 -10.71 -6.29 3.54
C ASN A 235 -11.35 -7.06 2.37
N ARG A 236 -11.60 -6.34 1.28
CA ARG A 236 -12.13 -6.88 0.01
C ARG A 236 -11.04 -7.08 -1.05
N ASN A 237 -9.79 -6.86 -0.70
CA ASN A 237 -8.66 -7.13 -1.59
C ASN A 237 -8.45 -8.65 -1.69
N SER A 238 -7.81 -9.08 -2.77
CA SER A 238 -7.47 -10.51 -2.96
C SER A 238 -6.33 -11.02 -2.07
N HIS A 239 -5.99 -10.35 -0.96
CA HIS A 239 -4.94 -10.75 -0.01
C HIS A 239 -5.42 -10.59 1.44
N THR A 240 -4.63 -11.07 2.40
CA THR A 240 -5.01 -11.00 3.83
C THR A 240 -4.61 -9.67 4.44
N ASN A 241 -5.28 -9.26 5.53
CA ASN A 241 -4.90 -8.06 6.31
C ASN A 241 -3.44 -8.11 6.76
N ARG A 242 -2.94 -9.30 7.11
CA ARG A 242 -1.52 -9.48 7.47
C ARG A 242 -0.61 -9.12 6.30
N THR A 243 -0.89 -9.67 5.11
CA THR A 243 -0.13 -9.36 3.90
C THR A 243 -0.20 -7.87 3.55
N GLU A 244 -1.35 -7.24 3.75
CA GLU A 244 -1.56 -5.81 3.53
C GLU A 244 -0.67 -4.97 4.44
N LYS A 245 -0.70 -5.25 5.75
CA LYS A 245 0.10 -4.58 6.76
C LYS A 245 1.60 -4.77 6.57
N GLU A 246 2.03 -5.97 6.18
CA GLU A 246 3.45 -6.30 6.00
C GLU A 246 4.03 -5.75 4.70
N ASN A 247 3.26 -5.74 3.59
CA ASN A 247 3.82 -5.52 2.25
C ASN A 247 3.30 -4.28 1.52
N TYR A 248 2.13 -3.75 1.90
CA TYR A 248 1.46 -2.66 1.17
C TYR A 248 1.27 -1.39 2.01
N LEU A 249 1.18 -1.53 3.34
CA LEU A 249 1.09 -0.44 4.31
C LEU A 249 2.45 -0.19 5.00
N ASN A 250 3.46 0.07 4.17
CA ASN A 250 4.82 0.32 4.62
C ASN A 250 5.24 1.77 4.34
N SER A 251 6.51 2.09 4.61
CA SER A 251 7.07 3.43 4.41
C SER A 251 7.09 3.88 2.94
N GLU A 252 6.93 2.98 1.97
CA GLU A 252 6.87 3.31 0.54
C GLU A 252 5.49 3.85 0.14
N ASN A 253 4.44 3.53 0.92
CA ASN A 253 3.10 4.02 0.70
C ASN A 253 2.89 5.39 1.39
N LYS A 254 3.17 6.47 0.66
CA LYS A 254 3.00 7.85 1.18
C LYS A 254 1.57 8.16 1.63
N ALA A 255 0.56 7.62 0.95
CA ALA A 255 -0.84 7.84 1.32
C ALA A 255 -1.17 7.21 2.68
N TRP A 256 -0.62 6.02 2.94
CA TRP A 256 -0.70 5.35 4.24
C TRP A 256 0.01 6.13 5.35
N ILE A 257 1.25 6.60 5.13
CA ILE A 257 1.97 7.42 6.11
C ILE A 257 1.16 8.66 6.48
N ASN A 258 0.66 9.37 5.45
CA ASN A 258 -0.12 10.58 5.66
C ASN A 258 -1.41 10.31 6.44
N SER A 259 -2.10 9.22 6.12
CA SER A 259 -3.34 8.82 6.81
C SER A 259 -3.08 8.43 8.26
N SER A 260 -2.02 7.65 8.51
CA SER A 260 -1.59 7.29 9.86
C SER A 260 -1.22 8.53 10.68
N GLY A 261 -0.45 9.45 10.10
CA GLY A 261 -0.10 10.71 10.77
C GLY A 261 -1.31 11.62 11.04
N ARG A 262 -2.35 11.58 10.20
CA ARG A 262 -3.63 12.26 10.48
C ARG A 262 -4.34 11.62 11.65
N ILE A 263 -4.52 10.29 11.65
CA ILE A 263 -5.20 9.56 12.73
C ILE A 263 -4.47 9.76 14.05
N THR A 264 -3.14 9.64 14.09
CA THR A 264 -2.37 9.91 15.31
C THR A 264 -2.62 11.33 15.80
N ARG A 265 -2.66 12.34 14.93
CA ARG A 265 -2.98 13.71 15.33
C ARG A 265 -4.39 13.84 15.88
N GLU A 266 -5.40 13.26 15.23
CA GLU A 266 -6.79 13.29 15.71
C GLU A 266 -6.93 12.59 17.07
N VAL A 267 -6.32 11.42 17.24
CA VAL A 267 -6.31 10.69 18.52
C VAL A 267 -5.60 11.50 19.60
N MET A 268 -4.45 12.12 19.30
CA MET A 268 -3.75 12.94 20.28
C MET A 268 -4.56 14.20 20.65
N LEU A 269 -5.23 14.82 19.68
CA LEU A 269 -6.16 15.94 19.94
C LEU A 269 -7.34 15.49 20.80
N ASP A 270 -7.91 14.32 20.53
CA ASP A 270 -9.00 13.75 21.33
C ASP A 270 -8.54 13.44 22.77
N LEU A 271 -7.35 12.84 22.92
CA LEU A 271 -6.74 12.62 24.23
C LEU A 271 -6.50 13.94 24.96
N ILE A 272 -5.97 14.97 24.31
CA ILE A 272 -5.76 16.30 24.92
C ILE A 272 -7.09 16.92 25.36
N ASN A 273 -8.11 16.87 24.52
CA ASN A 273 -9.37 17.58 24.76
C ASN A 273 -10.33 16.83 25.68
N ASN A 274 -10.24 15.50 25.79
CA ASN A 274 -11.22 14.69 26.53
C ASN A 274 -10.61 13.89 27.68
N VAL A 275 -9.33 13.52 27.62
CA VAL A 275 -8.68 12.67 28.64
C VAL A 275 -7.71 13.47 29.50
N PHE A 276 -6.89 14.30 28.87
CA PHE A 276 -5.97 15.24 29.52
C PHE A 276 -6.56 16.64 29.62
N ASP A 277 -7.88 16.78 29.46
CA ASP A 277 -8.54 18.05 29.77
C ASP A 277 -8.34 18.34 31.26
N LEU A 278 -7.40 19.24 31.53
CA LEU A 278 -7.06 19.72 32.85
C LEU A 278 -8.21 20.55 33.47
N ASN A 279 -9.36 20.65 32.78
CA ASN A 279 -10.60 21.30 33.24
C ASN A 279 -10.31 22.74 33.70
N PHE A 280 -9.47 23.46 32.97
CA PHE A 280 -9.15 24.85 33.27
C PHE A 280 -10.42 25.74 33.28
N ASP A 281 -11.49 25.32 32.60
CA ASP A 281 -12.83 25.95 32.64
C ASP A 281 -13.50 25.93 34.01
N LYS A 282 -13.12 25.00 34.90
CA LYS A 282 -13.63 24.93 36.28
C LYS A 282 -12.83 25.77 37.27
N LEU A 283 -11.72 26.36 36.84
CA LEU A 283 -10.93 27.27 37.68
C LEU A 283 -11.60 28.65 37.74
N PRO A 284 -11.53 29.36 38.88
CA PRO A 284 -12.00 30.73 38.98
C PRO A 284 -11.30 31.60 37.91
N PRO A 285 -12.03 32.49 37.20
CA PRO A 285 -11.48 33.27 36.08
C PRO A 285 -10.26 34.12 36.44
N LYS A 286 -10.07 34.41 37.73
CA LYS A 286 -8.98 35.23 38.24
C LYS A 286 -7.60 34.57 38.19
N ASN A 287 -7.54 33.23 38.12
CA ASN A 287 -6.28 32.46 38.18
C ASN A 287 -6.08 31.56 36.95
N ARG A 288 -6.99 31.62 35.97
CA ARG A 288 -7.02 30.68 34.85
C ARG A 288 -5.89 30.90 33.86
N GLU A 289 -5.63 32.16 33.49
CA GLU A 289 -4.53 32.50 32.57
C GLU A 289 -3.17 32.18 33.19
N GLU A 290 -2.98 32.48 34.48
CA GLU A 290 -1.73 32.22 35.19
C GLU A 290 -1.40 30.73 35.27
N VAL A 291 -2.39 29.88 35.61
CA VAL A 291 -2.19 28.42 35.69
C VAL A 291 -1.97 27.79 34.30
N VAL A 292 -2.61 28.33 33.26
CA VAL A 292 -2.39 27.88 31.87
C VAL A 292 -1.01 28.30 31.38
N GLU A 293 -0.56 29.52 31.67
CA GLU A 293 0.79 29.97 31.35
C GLU A 293 1.86 29.19 32.12
N GLU A 294 1.65 28.93 33.42
CA GLU A 294 2.56 28.13 34.24
C GLU A 294 2.69 26.71 33.69
N PHE A 295 1.56 26.04 33.39
CA PHE A 295 1.56 24.71 32.79
C PHE A 295 2.25 24.69 31.41
N ASN A 296 1.94 25.65 30.53
CA ASN A 296 2.59 25.74 29.22
C ASN A 296 4.09 25.99 29.36
N SER A 297 4.51 26.79 30.34
CA SER A 297 5.92 27.05 30.63
C SER A 297 6.64 25.80 31.14
N GLU A 298 6.05 25.05 32.07
CA GLU A 298 6.60 23.78 32.55
C GLU A 298 6.65 22.74 31.43
N PHE A 299 5.59 22.65 30.62
CA PHE A 299 5.53 21.73 29.48
C PHE A 299 6.59 22.06 28.43
N MET A 300 6.80 23.34 28.13
CA MET A 300 7.87 23.80 27.23
C MET A 300 9.25 23.48 27.80
N VAL A 301 9.49 23.76 29.09
CA VAL A 301 10.75 23.43 29.78
C VAL A 301 11.04 21.93 29.74
N VAL A 302 10.04 21.10 30.00
CA VAL A 302 10.19 19.64 29.94
C VAL A 302 10.50 19.18 28.51
N THR A 303 9.80 19.72 27.51
CA THR A 303 10.00 19.37 26.10
C THR A 303 11.39 19.79 25.61
N GLU A 304 11.85 20.99 25.95
CA GLU A 304 13.19 21.47 25.64
C GLU A 304 14.27 20.64 26.33
N ASN A 305 14.07 20.27 27.60
CA ASN A 305 15.02 19.44 28.34
C ASN A 305 15.11 18.03 27.73
N ILE A 306 13.99 17.44 27.31
CA ILE A 306 13.96 16.14 26.61
C ILE A 306 14.68 16.26 25.26
N SER A 307 14.42 17.30 24.48
CA SER A 307 15.07 17.52 23.18
C SER A 307 16.58 17.72 23.33
N TYR A 308 16.99 18.58 24.27
CA TYR A 308 18.39 18.85 24.57
C TYR A 308 19.12 17.59 25.03
N ARG A 309 18.54 16.82 25.97
CA ARG A 309 19.08 15.55 26.44
C ARG A 309 19.20 14.53 25.30
N SER A 310 18.20 14.47 24.41
CA SER A 310 18.20 13.61 23.25
C SER A 310 19.34 13.95 22.29
N GLU A 311 19.52 15.23 21.97
CA GLU A 311 20.58 15.72 21.07
C GLU A 311 21.98 15.56 21.67
N GLU A 312 22.16 15.90 22.95
CA GLU A 312 23.40 15.73 23.69
C GLU A 312 23.83 14.25 23.70
N MET A 313 22.86 13.37 23.93
CA MET A 313 23.08 11.93 23.97
C MET A 313 23.39 11.36 22.58
N LEU A 314 22.71 11.84 21.53
CA LEU A 314 23.02 11.55 20.13
C LEU A 314 24.44 12.02 19.76
N ALA A 315 24.87 13.18 20.25
CA ALA A 315 26.20 13.71 20.02
C ALA A 315 27.28 12.88 20.72
N ARG A 316 27.09 12.53 22.00
CA ARG A 316 28.01 11.65 22.74
C ARG A 316 28.10 10.26 22.10
N LEU A 317 26.98 9.72 21.63
CA LEU A 317 26.95 8.43 20.94
C LEU A 317 27.62 8.47 19.56
N LYS A 318 27.52 9.56 18.80
CA LYS A 318 28.29 9.75 17.55
C LYS A 318 29.80 9.73 17.79
N VAL A 319 30.25 10.31 18.91
CA VAL A 319 31.67 10.30 19.31
C VAL A 319 32.14 8.90 19.70
N VAL A 320 31.34 8.16 20.48
CA VAL A 320 31.70 6.82 20.96
C VAL A 320 31.61 5.75 19.85
N THR A 321 30.66 5.87 18.92
CA THR A 321 30.43 4.86 17.87
C THR A 321 31.15 5.14 16.54
N GLY A 322 31.71 6.34 16.37
CA GLY A 322 32.43 6.76 15.15
C GLY A 322 31.56 6.86 13.89
N LYS A 323 30.23 6.72 13.98
CA LYS A 323 29.30 6.72 12.83
C LYS A 323 28.30 7.87 12.90
N LYS A 324 27.95 8.43 11.73
CA LYS A 324 27.19 9.70 11.59
C LYS A 324 25.65 9.57 11.66
N LYS A 325 25.06 8.36 11.69
CA LYS A 325 23.59 8.16 11.61
C LYS A 325 23.06 7.05 12.54
N GLY A 326 21.92 7.31 13.19
CA GLY A 326 21.10 6.37 13.99
C GLY A 326 19.84 7.08 14.53
N GLU A 327 18.74 6.32 14.73
CA GLU A 327 17.51 6.77 15.39
C GLU A 327 17.33 6.05 16.73
N MET A 328 16.71 6.72 17.71
CA MET A 328 16.63 6.30 19.11
C MET A 328 15.17 6.28 19.58
N ASN A 329 14.77 5.26 20.34
CA ASN A 329 13.42 5.16 20.91
C ASN A 329 13.35 5.81 22.30
N GLU A 330 12.13 6.15 22.75
CA GLU A 330 11.82 6.88 24.00
C GLU A 330 12.38 6.26 25.30
N VAL A 331 12.76 4.97 25.27
CA VAL A 331 13.30 4.25 26.44
C VAL A 331 14.83 4.27 26.50
N GLY A 332 15.49 4.90 25.53
CA GLY A 332 16.95 4.99 25.49
C GLY A 332 17.66 3.72 25.00
N VAL A 333 16.92 2.82 24.36
CA VAL A 333 17.43 1.58 23.77
C VAL A 333 17.73 1.83 22.30
N PHE A 334 18.95 1.49 21.87
CA PHE A 334 19.34 1.44 20.47
C PHE A 334 19.26 0.00 19.96
N VAL A 335 18.48 -0.22 18.90
CA VAL A 335 18.52 -1.49 18.16
C VAL A 335 19.33 -1.25 16.89
N HIS A 336 20.45 -1.97 16.78
CA HIS A 336 21.25 -1.96 15.55
C HIS A 336 20.46 -2.65 14.42
N GLN A 337 19.90 -1.88 13.48
CA GLN A 337 19.54 -2.42 12.17
C GLN A 337 20.78 -2.39 11.27
N GLY A 338 21.67 -3.37 11.48
CA GLY A 338 22.77 -3.66 10.57
C GLY A 338 22.31 -4.65 9.50
N THR A 339 22.64 -4.37 8.25
CA THR A 339 22.40 -5.24 7.08
C THR A 339 23.37 -6.42 6.97
N ASP A 340 23.94 -6.91 8.07
CA ASP A 340 24.85 -8.06 8.06
C ASP A 340 24.20 -9.24 8.80
N ASP A 341 23.51 -10.08 8.03
CA ASP A 341 22.86 -11.33 8.45
C ASP A 341 23.86 -12.47 8.78
N ASN A 342 25.12 -12.18 9.09
CA ASN A 342 26.11 -13.22 9.38
C ASN A 342 26.89 -12.93 10.66
N THR A 343 26.62 -13.78 11.66
CA THR A 343 27.35 -14.04 12.91
C THR A 343 27.09 -13.08 14.09
N GLY A 344 26.32 -13.58 15.07
CA GLY A 344 26.26 -13.05 16.44
C GLY A 344 24.96 -12.30 16.78
N PHE A 345 24.46 -12.49 18.00
CA PHE A 345 23.41 -11.64 18.57
C PHE A 345 23.86 -10.17 18.50
N SER A 346 22.95 -9.27 18.10
CA SER A 346 23.21 -7.83 18.08
C SER A 346 23.60 -7.35 19.48
N HIS A 347 24.74 -6.66 19.59
CA HIS A 347 25.22 -6.15 20.88
C HIS A 347 24.22 -5.13 21.44
N LEU A 348 23.65 -5.46 22.61
CA LEU A 348 22.82 -4.57 23.41
C LEU A 348 23.73 -3.64 24.22
N TYR A 349 23.72 -2.35 23.90
CA TYR A 349 24.43 -1.33 24.67
C TYR A 349 23.48 -0.74 25.71
N VAL A 350 23.87 -0.81 26.99
CA VAL A 350 23.09 -0.27 28.12
C VAL A 350 23.83 0.93 28.68
N ILE A 351 23.10 2.04 28.87
CA ILE A 351 23.68 3.25 29.48
C ILE A 351 23.83 3.05 30.98
N ASP A 352 25.07 3.18 31.44
CA ASP A 352 25.40 3.24 32.85
C ASP A 352 24.98 4.60 33.43
N SER A 353 23.81 4.63 34.08
CA SER A 353 23.32 5.83 34.76
C SER A 353 22.44 5.50 35.97
N PRO A 354 22.32 6.43 36.95
CA PRO A 354 21.40 6.28 38.06
C PRO A 354 19.93 6.08 37.65
N ILE A 355 19.51 6.72 36.55
CA ILE A 355 18.14 6.60 36.04
C ILE A 355 17.90 5.20 35.47
N THR A 356 18.88 4.63 34.77
CA THR A 356 18.80 3.25 34.28
C THR A 356 18.65 2.26 35.44
N ALA A 357 19.48 2.43 36.49
CA ALA A 357 19.40 1.61 37.70
C ALA A 357 18.06 1.78 38.43
N TRP A 358 17.52 3.01 38.49
CA TRP A 358 16.20 3.27 39.05
C TRP A 358 15.08 2.52 38.30
N LYS A 359 15.06 2.60 36.96
CA LYS A 359 14.06 1.89 36.12
C LYS A 359 14.13 0.37 36.34
N MET A 360 15.34 -0.17 36.41
CA MET A 360 15.59 -1.59 36.67
C MET A 360 15.05 -2.01 38.05
N ASN A 361 15.34 -1.25 39.10
CA ASN A 361 14.82 -1.50 40.45
C ASN A 361 13.28 -1.43 40.51
N ASN A 362 12.67 -0.48 39.80
CA ASN A 362 11.21 -0.37 39.71
C ASN A 362 10.57 -1.58 39.03
N TYR A 363 11.16 -2.06 37.92
CA TYR A 363 10.69 -3.26 37.22
C TYR A 363 10.72 -4.50 38.13
N LEU A 364 11.83 -4.70 38.87
CA LEU A 364 11.97 -5.82 39.79
C LEU A 364 10.96 -5.75 40.95
N HIS A 365 10.64 -4.54 41.42
CA HIS A 365 9.63 -4.33 42.45
C HIS A 365 8.23 -4.71 41.99
N GLU A 366 7.80 -4.19 40.84
CA GLU A 366 6.47 -4.50 40.28
C GLU A 366 6.37 -5.98 39.92
N PHE A 367 7.46 -6.61 39.45
CA PHE A 367 7.49 -8.04 39.22
C PHE A 367 7.22 -8.82 40.51
N LYS A 368 7.95 -8.52 41.60
CA LYS A 368 7.76 -9.19 42.90
C LYS A 368 6.34 -9.04 43.44
N LYS A 369 5.69 -7.92 43.17
CA LYS A 369 4.33 -7.61 43.61
C LYS A 369 3.27 -8.37 42.81
N ASP A 370 3.40 -8.44 41.48
CA ASP A 370 2.31 -8.88 40.60
C ASP A 370 2.58 -10.17 39.79
N TYR A 371 3.75 -10.82 39.94
CA TYR A 371 4.11 -12.01 39.15
C TYR A 371 3.08 -13.15 39.25
N LYS A 372 2.49 -13.39 40.42
CA LYS A 372 1.48 -14.45 40.60
C LYS A 372 0.21 -14.17 39.78
N LYS A 373 -0.20 -12.91 39.73
CA LYS A 373 -1.36 -12.49 38.93
C LYS A 373 -1.04 -12.62 37.45
N LEU A 374 0.16 -12.19 37.02
CA LEU A 374 0.63 -12.31 35.65
C LEU A 374 0.70 -13.77 35.18
N LEU A 375 1.28 -14.66 36.00
CA LEU A 375 1.35 -16.08 35.71
C LEU A 375 -0.04 -16.72 35.55
N SER A 376 -1.00 -16.35 36.43
CA SER A 376 -2.35 -16.89 36.38
C SER A 376 -3.17 -16.42 35.17
N LYS A 377 -2.99 -15.17 34.73
CA LYS A 377 -3.81 -14.55 33.66
C LYS A 377 -3.19 -14.63 32.27
N LYS A 378 -1.86 -14.51 32.16
CA LYS A 378 -1.12 -14.49 30.88
C LYS A 378 0.21 -15.27 31.00
N PRO A 379 0.16 -16.61 31.16
CA PRO A 379 1.35 -17.43 31.37
C PRO A 379 2.35 -17.35 30.21
N GLU A 380 1.88 -17.25 28.96
CA GLU A 380 2.78 -17.15 27.79
C GLU A 380 3.59 -15.84 27.79
N TYR A 381 2.95 -14.71 28.11
CA TYR A 381 3.64 -13.41 28.27
C TYR A 381 4.62 -13.44 29.43
N PHE A 382 4.24 -14.09 30.53
CA PHE A 382 5.10 -14.27 31.70
C PHE A 382 6.40 -15.00 31.33
N TYR A 383 6.32 -16.18 30.70
CA TYR A 383 7.50 -16.99 30.38
C TYR A 383 8.33 -16.44 29.21
N LYS A 384 7.71 -15.82 28.20
CA LYS A 384 8.44 -15.35 27.01
C LYS A 384 8.98 -13.94 27.11
N THR A 385 8.41 -13.10 27.98
CA THR A 385 8.75 -11.68 28.05
C THR A 385 9.15 -11.28 29.45
N VAL A 386 8.29 -11.49 30.44
CA VAL A 386 8.53 -10.96 31.80
C VAL A 386 9.73 -11.64 32.44
N LEU A 387 9.76 -12.98 32.45
CA LEU A 387 10.81 -13.74 33.13
C LEU A 387 12.20 -13.54 32.48
N PRO A 388 12.38 -13.61 31.14
CA PRO A 388 13.65 -13.27 30.51
C PRO A 388 14.09 -11.82 30.76
N THR A 389 13.14 -10.87 30.81
CA THR A 389 13.45 -9.47 31.11
C THR A 389 13.94 -9.29 32.54
N VAL A 390 13.34 -9.97 33.52
CA VAL A 390 13.79 -9.94 34.92
C VAL A 390 15.19 -10.49 35.05
N GLU A 391 15.45 -11.66 34.47
CA GLU A 391 16.78 -12.30 34.49
C GLU A 391 17.84 -11.38 33.86
N TRP A 392 17.51 -10.78 32.71
CA TRP A 392 18.39 -9.81 32.05
C TRP A 392 18.62 -8.56 32.91
N ILE A 393 17.59 -8.04 33.58
CA ILE A 393 17.70 -6.87 34.46
C ILE A 393 18.58 -7.18 35.66
N GLU A 394 18.38 -8.32 36.34
CA GLU A 394 19.19 -8.71 37.50
C GLU A 394 20.67 -8.84 37.11
N HIS A 395 20.94 -9.47 35.96
CA HIS A 395 22.29 -9.54 35.43
C HIS A 395 22.86 -8.15 35.10
N THR A 396 22.15 -7.36 34.31
CA THR A 396 22.62 -6.06 33.81
C THR A 396 22.79 -5.04 34.93
N LEU A 397 21.90 -5.01 35.92
CA LEU A 397 22.00 -4.13 37.07
C LEU A 397 23.31 -4.36 37.83
N SER A 398 23.77 -5.62 37.93
CA SER A 398 25.04 -5.96 38.58
C SER A 398 26.28 -5.46 37.82
N GLN A 399 26.15 -5.26 36.50
CA GLN A 399 27.21 -4.81 35.60
C GLN A 399 27.32 -3.27 35.51
N LEU A 400 26.33 -2.52 36.02
CA LEU A 400 26.41 -1.05 36.08
C LEU A 400 27.47 -0.60 37.10
N SER A 401 27.97 0.63 36.97
CA SER A 401 28.87 1.23 37.97
C SER A 401 28.21 1.27 39.36
N LYS A 402 29.04 1.15 40.39
CA LYS A 402 28.59 1.19 41.79
C LYS A 402 27.88 2.50 42.13
N ASP A 403 28.30 3.61 41.53
CA ASP A 403 27.67 4.92 41.73
C ASP A 403 26.26 4.96 41.14
N SER A 404 26.08 4.49 39.90
CA SER A 404 24.76 4.38 39.28
C SER A 404 23.82 3.46 40.06
N GLN A 405 24.31 2.29 40.51
CA GLN A 405 23.53 1.36 41.33
C GLN A 405 23.05 2.03 42.63
N LYS A 406 23.97 2.69 43.35
CA LYS A 406 23.67 3.30 44.65
C LYS A 406 22.71 4.48 44.53
N ILE A 407 22.98 5.41 43.61
CA ILE A 407 22.14 6.59 43.41
C ILE A 407 20.76 6.17 42.87
N GLY A 408 20.72 5.23 41.93
CA GLY A 408 19.46 4.71 41.38
C GLY A 408 18.59 4.01 42.43
N LEU A 409 19.19 3.26 43.35
CA LEU A 409 18.48 2.64 44.46
C LEU A 409 17.90 3.69 45.43
N ILE A 410 18.70 4.71 45.79
CA ILE A 410 18.22 5.82 46.65
C ILE A 410 17.05 6.55 46.00
N MET A 411 17.14 6.82 44.69
CA MET A 411 16.04 7.42 43.93
C MET A 411 14.79 6.55 43.99
N PHE A 412 14.95 5.22 43.88
CA PHE A 412 13.83 4.28 43.85
C PHE A 412 13.14 4.20 45.21
N GLU A 413 13.91 4.08 46.29
CA GLU A 413 13.38 4.11 47.65
C GLU A 413 12.70 5.44 47.99
N LYS A 414 13.19 6.56 47.44
CA LYS A 414 12.55 7.88 47.60
C LYS A 414 11.23 7.94 46.84
N SER A 415 11.17 7.41 45.61
CA SER A 415 9.93 7.32 44.82
C SER A 415 8.86 6.49 45.54
N LEU A 416 9.23 5.33 46.09
CA LEU A 416 8.31 4.48 46.87
C LEU A 416 7.78 5.19 48.11
N ARG A 417 8.65 5.87 48.88
CA ARG A 417 8.25 6.62 50.09
C ARG A 417 7.29 7.76 49.78
N ASN A 418 7.41 8.36 48.60
CA ASN A 418 6.55 9.45 48.16
C ASN A 418 5.25 8.96 47.48
N GLY A 419 4.96 7.65 47.48
CA GLY A 419 3.75 7.10 46.88
C GLY A 419 3.72 7.11 45.35
N VAL A 420 4.86 7.33 44.69
CA VAL A 420 4.96 7.33 43.22
C VAL A 420 4.98 5.88 42.74
N VAL A 421 3.87 5.43 42.14
CA VAL A 421 3.75 4.09 41.55
C VAL A 421 3.90 4.20 40.04
N VAL A 422 4.98 3.62 39.50
CA VAL A 422 5.20 3.52 38.05
C VAL A 422 4.92 2.07 37.64
N SER A 423 3.68 1.81 37.23
CA SER A 423 3.28 0.48 36.76
C SER A 423 3.99 0.15 35.45
N VAL A 424 4.57 -1.06 35.40
CA VAL A 424 5.24 -1.56 34.19
C VAL A 424 4.42 -2.65 33.48
N PHE A 425 3.40 -3.18 34.16
CA PHE A 425 2.51 -4.23 33.64
C PHE A 425 1.08 -3.68 33.52
N GLY A 426 0.78 -3.06 32.38
CA GLY A 426 -0.55 -2.55 32.02
C GLY A 426 -1.50 -3.61 31.47
#